data_AF-A0A3B0VGN5-F1
#
_entry.id   AF-A0A3B0VGN5-F1
#
_cell.length_a   1.000
_cell.length_b   1.000
_cell.length_c   1.000
_cell.angle_alpha   90.00
_cell.angle_beta   90.00
_cell.angle_gamma   90.00
#
_symmetry.space_group_name_H-M   'P 1'
#
loop_
_entity.id
_entity.type
_entity.pdbx_description
1 polymer ?
#
loop_
_entity_poly.entity_id
_entity_poly.type
_entity_poly.pdbx_seq_one_letter_code
_entity_poly.pdbx_strand_id
1 'polypeptide(L)'
;MLKMEELDQAKDRWQLGHHLFFAYVQSLILVGDKLLRKIDAGDMREAKTALEEATYLLWGVSVTFKLTGGFSQAAYDGYVRPNMFGASEGFSGMWAQDHDYLVKKVMRKFKPFFDNPPDELALSMQNFRQAFAIMYDSHKYVCDKFEGGQPSLLMGEEAQKTAAEMIDTFKRNRMLVLGIPMS
;
A
#
# COMPACT_ATOMS: atom_id res chain seq x y z
N MET A 1 -22.47 -19.78 15.04
CA MET A 1 -22.44 -20.22 13.63
C MET A 1 -22.47 -18.97 12.77
N LEU A 2 -21.44 -18.75 11.94
CA LEU A 2 -21.42 -17.61 11.01
C LEU A 2 -22.49 -17.82 9.94
N LYS A 3 -23.16 -16.73 9.52
CA LYS A 3 -24.13 -16.80 8.42
C LYS A 3 -23.36 -16.96 7.11
N MET A 4 -23.85 -17.79 6.18
CA MET A 4 -23.21 -18.01 4.87
C MET A 4 -22.96 -16.68 4.14
N GLU A 5 -23.93 -15.77 4.18
CA GLU A 5 -23.86 -14.43 3.62
C GLU A 5 -22.66 -13.61 4.14
N GLU A 6 -22.30 -13.75 5.42
CA GLU A 6 -21.17 -13.02 6.01
C GLU A 6 -19.83 -13.56 5.49
N LEU A 7 -19.73 -14.86 5.26
CA LEU A 7 -18.55 -15.50 4.70
C LEU A 7 -18.36 -15.12 3.23
N ASP A 8 -19.44 -15.13 2.45
CA ASP A 8 -19.42 -14.70 1.04
C ASP A 8 -19.01 -13.22 0.93
N GLN A 9 -19.57 -12.35 1.76
CA GLN A 9 -19.16 -10.94 1.80
C GLN A 9 -17.69 -10.76 2.20
N ALA A 10 -17.19 -11.54 3.16
CA ALA A 10 -15.79 -11.47 3.58
C ALA A 10 -14.84 -11.88 2.44
N LYS A 11 -15.18 -12.96 1.73
CA LYS A 11 -14.47 -13.42 0.53
C LYS A 11 -14.43 -12.33 -0.54
N ASP A 12 -15.58 -11.78 -0.90
CA ASP A 12 -15.70 -10.79 -1.98
C ASP A 12 -14.93 -9.52 -1.66
N ARG A 13 -15.07 -9.00 -0.43
CA ARG A 13 -14.30 -7.83 0.03
C ARG A 13 -12.81 -8.09 0.00
N TRP A 14 -12.39 -9.26 0.47
CA TRP A 14 -10.99 -9.66 0.46
C TRP A 14 -10.42 -9.71 -0.97
N GLN A 15 -11.06 -10.46 -1.87
CA GLN A 15 -10.60 -10.63 -3.25
C GLN A 15 -10.64 -9.33 -4.05
N LEU A 16 -11.75 -8.59 -3.98
CA LEU A 16 -11.90 -7.30 -4.65
C LEU A 16 -10.85 -6.30 -4.17
N GLY A 17 -10.63 -6.24 -2.85
CA GLY A 17 -9.64 -5.37 -2.25
C GLY A 17 -8.22 -5.62 -2.76
N HIS A 18 -7.83 -6.88 -2.92
CA HIS A 18 -6.52 -7.24 -3.49
C HIS A 18 -6.42 -6.89 -4.97
N HIS A 19 -7.45 -7.20 -5.78
CA HIS A 19 -7.47 -6.82 -7.20
C HIS A 19 -7.35 -5.31 -7.38
N LEU A 20 -8.10 -4.54 -6.61
CA LEU A 20 -8.02 -3.08 -6.62
C LEU A 20 -6.62 -2.59 -6.21
N PHE A 21 -6.03 -3.15 -5.16
CA PHE A 21 -4.67 -2.81 -4.75
C PHE A 21 -3.66 -2.98 -5.88
N PHE A 22 -3.68 -4.10 -6.60
CA PHE A 22 -2.76 -4.33 -7.72
C PHE A 22 -3.02 -3.40 -8.92
N ALA A 23 -4.29 -3.08 -9.21
CA ALA A 23 -4.63 -2.06 -10.21
C ALA A 23 -4.09 -0.66 -9.81
N TYR A 24 -4.16 -0.30 -8.53
CA TYR A 24 -3.55 0.93 -8.02
C TYR A 24 -2.03 0.92 -8.10
N VAL A 25 -1.38 -0.22 -7.80
CA VAL A 25 0.08 -0.37 -7.95
C VAL A 25 0.50 -0.08 -9.39
N GLN A 26 -0.18 -0.68 -10.37
CA GLN A 26 0.10 -0.43 -11.79
C GLN A 26 -0.14 1.03 -12.18
N SER A 27 -1.22 1.64 -11.69
CA SER A 27 -1.51 3.06 -11.92
C SER A 27 -0.44 3.97 -11.33
N LEU A 28 0.05 3.66 -10.12
CA LEU A 28 1.13 4.40 -9.46
C LEU A 28 2.46 4.27 -10.21
N ILE A 29 2.74 3.12 -10.82
CA ILE A 29 3.92 2.95 -11.68
C ILE A 29 3.83 3.87 -12.89
N LEU A 30 2.70 3.88 -13.59
CA LEU A 30 2.49 4.70 -14.79
C LEU A 30 2.56 6.20 -14.48
N VAL A 31 1.87 6.64 -13.43
CA VAL A 31 1.88 8.05 -13.00
C VAL A 31 3.26 8.45 -12.49
N GLY A 32 3.98 7.54 -11.83
CA GLY A 32 5.35 7.77 -11.39
C GLY A 32 6.32 7.95 -12.54
N ASP A 33 6.20 7.16 -13.60
CA ASP A 33 6.98 7.33 -14.82
C ASP A 33 6.63 8.64 -15.54
N LYS A 34 5.34 8.99 -15.62
CA LYS A 34 4.87 10.29 -16.14
C LYS A 34 5.51 11.44 -15.36
N LEU A 35 5.47 11.41 -14.02
CA LEU A 35 6.05 12.44 -13.16
C LEU A 35 7.54 12.64 -13.45
N LEU A 36 8.32 11.56 -13.49
CA LEU A 36 9.76 11.63 -13.75
C LEU A 36 10.06 12.28 -15.12
N ARG A 37 9.36 11.85 -16.18
CA ARG A 37 9.54 12.42 -17.52
C ARG A 37 9.22 13.91 -17.58
N LYS A 38 8.21 14.37 -16.83
CA LYS A 38 7.82 15.78 -16.79
C LYS A 38 8.81 16.64 -16.00
N ILE A 39 9.37 16.10 -14.93
CA ILE A 39 10.48 16.73 -14.20
C ILE A 39 11.70 16.87 -15.13
N ASP A 40 12.10 15.78 -15.80
CA ASP A 40 13.25 15.77 -16.70
C ASP A 40 13.08 16.75 -17.88
N ALA A 41 11.85 16.97 -18.33
CA ALA A 41 11.52 17.93 -19.39
C ALA A 41 11.39 19.39 -18.91
N GLY A 42 11.50 19.65 -17.60
CA GLY A 42 11.28 20.99 -17.02
C GLY A 42 9.80 21.44 -16.98
N ASP A 43 8.86 20.53 -17.24
CA ASP A 43 7.42 20.82 -17.31
C ASP A 43 6.78 20.70 -15.92
N MET A 44 7.02 21.70 -15.07
CA MET A 44 6.57 21.68 -13.68
C MET A 44 5.04 21.66 -13.52
N ARG A 45 4.30 22.18 -14.51
CA ARG A 45 2.83 22.14 -14.48
C ARG A 45 2.33 20.71 -14.62
N GLU A 46 2.81 19.96 -15.61
CA GLU A 46 2.40 18.57 -15.79
C GLU A 46 3.00 17.65 -14.71
N ALA A 47 4.19 17.97 -14.18
CA ALA A 47 4.75 17.27 -13.02
C ALA A 47 3.85 17.43 -11.79
N LYS A 48 3.35 18.65 -11.53
CA LYS A 48 2.37 18.92 -10.46
C LYS A 48 1.11 18.07 -10.62
N THR A 49 0.53 18.05 -11.81
CA THR A 49 -0.66 17.23 -12.10
C THR A 49 -0.40 15.74 -11.87
N ALA A 50 0.73 15.20 -12.34
CA ALA A 50 1.07 13.80 -12.11
C ALA A 50 1.25 13.48 -10.61
N LEU A 51 1.83 14.40 -9.84
CA LEU A 51 1.99 14.23 -8.39
C LEU A 51 0.64 14.26 -7.65
N GLU A 52 -0.28 15.11 -8.09
CA GLU A 52 -1.65 15.17 -7.57
C GLU A 52 -2.44 13.89 -7.91
N GLU A 53 -2.34 13.40 -9.15
CA GLU A 53 -2.90 12.11 -9.57
C GLU A 53 -2.39 10.97 -8.67
N ALA A 54 -1.07 10.90 -8.43
CA ALA A 54 -0.47 9.90 -7.55
C ALA A 54 -1.00 10.00 -6.11
N THR A 55 -1.25 11.23 -5.63
CA THR A 55 -1.84 11.48 -4.31
C THR A 55 -3.27 10.93 -4.22
N TYR A 56 -4.11 11.17 -5.23
CA TYR A 56 -5.47 10.61 -5.29
C TYR A 56 -5.46 9.08 -5.32
N LEU A 57 -4.54 8.47 -6.06
CA LEU A 57 -4.38 7.02 -6.10
C LEU A 57 -4.04 6.46 -4.71
N LEU A 58 -3.16 7.12 -3.94
CA LEU A 58 -2.82 6.71 -2.57
C LEU A 58 -4.01 6.81 -1.60
N TRP A 59 -4.87 7.83 -1.73
CA TRP A 59 -6.13 7.87 -0.99
C TRP A 59 -7.08 6.75 -1.40
N GLY A 60 -7.17 6.43 -2.69
CA GLY A 60 -7.92 5.28 -3.20
C GLY A 60 -7.44 3.96 -2.60
N VAL A 61 -6.13 3.75 -2.51
CA VAL A 61 -5.53 2.59 -1.82
C VAL A 61 -5.92 2.56 -0.35
N SER A 62 -5.87 3.71 0.33
CA SER A 62 -6.21 3.83 1.76
C SER A 62 -7.66 3.38 2.04
N VAL A 63 -8.60 3.81 1.20
CA VAL A 63 -10.01 3.39 1.30
C VAL A 63 -10.16 1.90 0.94
N THR A 64 -9.42 1.44 -0.07
CA THR A 64 -9.42 0.04 -0.50
C THR A 64 -9.02 -0.87 0.66
N PHE A 65 -7.98 -0.55 1.43
CA PHE A 65 -7.61 -1.34 2.60
C PHE A 65 -8.76 -1.47 3.61
N LYS A 66 -9.43 -0.36 3.94
CA LYS A 66 -10.58 -0.38 4.86
C LYS A 66 -11.75 -1.22 4.32
N LEU A 67 -12.00 -1.17 3.01
CA LEU A 67 -12.98 -2.02 2.34
C LEU A 67 -12.59 -3.50 2.43
N THR A 68 -11.33 -3.82 2.12
CA THR A 68 -10.77 -5.17 2.18
C THR A 68 -10.99 -5.78 3.55
N GLY A 69 -10.73 -5.03 4.61
CA GLY A 69 -10.92 -5.49 5.99
C GLY A 69 -12.32 -5.30 6.54
N GLY A 70 -13.32 -4.98 5.72
CA GLY A 70 -14.66 -4.60 6.16
C GLY A 70 -15.54 -5.74 6.68
N PHE A 71 -15.01 -6.77 7.33
CA PHE A 71 -15.78 -7.92 7.86
C PHE A 71 -15.36 -8.29 9.29
N SER A 72 -15.98 -9.30 9.90
CA SER A 72 -15.74 -9.67 11.31
C SER A 72 -14.46 -10.50 11.51
N GLN A 73 -13.90 -10.48 12.73
CA GLN A 73 -12.78 -11.35 13.12
C GLN A 73 -13.12 -12.83 12.90
N ALA A 74 -14.35 -13.25 13.23
CA ALA A 74 -14.77 -14.63 13.08
C ALA A 74 -14.80 -15.08 11.61
N ALA A 75 -15.22 -14.21 10.68
CA ALA A 75 -15.13 -14.49 9.24
C ALA A 75 -13.67 -14.53 8.74
N TYR A 76 -12.79 -13.70 9.31
CA TYR A 76 -11.36 -13.76 9.03
C TYR A 76 -10.76 -15.12 9.42
N ASP A 77 -10.93 -15.52 10.69
CA ASP A 77 -10.33 -16.75 11.22
C ASP A 77 -10.97 -18.02 10.65
N GLY A 78 -12.28 -18.01 10.44
CA GLY A 78 -13.03 -19.18 9.99
C GLY A 78 -13.00 -19.42 8.47
N TYR A 79 -12.69 -18.39 7.67
CA TYR A 79 -12.73 -18.50 6.21
C TYR A 79 -11.53 -17.86 5.53
N VAL A 80 -11.32 -16.54 5.70
CA VAL A 80 -10.30 -15.83 4.91
C VAL A 80 -8.91 -16.40 5.18
N ARG A 81 -8.47 -16.42 6.43
CA ARG A 81 -7.11 -16.85 6.81
C ARG A 81 -6.81 -18.31 6.42
N PRO A 82 -7.68 -19.32 6.69
CA PRO A 82 -7.45 -20.68 6.20
C PRO A 82 -7.32 -20.77 4.68
N ASN A 83 -8.16 -20.03 3.94
CA ASN A 83 -8.10 -20.01 2.48
C ASN A 83 -6.89 -19.22 1.95
N MET A 84 -6.31 -18.28 2.72
CA MET A 84 -5.04 -17.66 2.37
C MET A 84 -3.89 -18.66 2.37
N PHE A 85 -3.87 -19.60 3.33
CA PHE A 85 -2.89 -20.68 3.37
C PHE A 85 -3.10 -21.73 2.26
N GLY A 86 -4.37 -22.01 1.94
CA GLY A 86 -4.75 -22.99 0.91
C GLY A 86 -4.64 -22.51 -0.54
N ALA A 87 -4.68 -21.20 -0.77
CA ALA A 87 -4.55 -20.62 -2.11
C ALA A 87 -3.07 -20.47 -2.51
N SER A 88 -2.61 -21.30 -3.45
CA SER A 88 -1.27 -21.21 -4.05
C SER A 88 -1.09 -19.95 -4.90
N GLU A 89 0.18 -19.53 -5.03
CA GLU A 89 0.74 -18.51 -5.93
C GLU A 89 0.24 -17.05 -5.84
N GLY A 90 -1.06 -16.81 -5.62
CA GLY A 90 -1.60 -15.47 -5.34
C GLY A 90 -1.09 -14.89 -4.01
N PHE A 91 -0.74 -15.76 -3.06
CA PHE A 91 -0.02 -15.45 -1.82
C PHE A 91 1.50 -15.64 -1.90
N SER A 92 2.04 -16.20 -3.00
CA SER A 92 3.50 -16.42 -3.14
C SER A 92 4.28 -15.16 -3.49
N GLY A 93 3.58 -14.04 -3.70
CA GLY A 93 4.21 -12.79 -4.13
C GLY A 93 4.42 -12.68 -5.65
N MET A 94 3.90 -13.60 -6.48
CA MET A 94 3.97 -13.41 -7.94
C MET A 94 3.19 -12.19 -8.42
N TRP A 95 2.04 -11.88 -7.79
CA TRP A 95 1.31 -10.63 -8.06
C TRP A 95 2.04 -9.41 -7.46
N ALA A 96 2.98 -9.65 -6.55
CA ALA A 96 3.80 -8.60 -5.95
C ALA A 96 4.99 -8.21 -6.82
N GLN A 97 5.20 -8.77 -8.02
CA GLN A 97 6.27 -8.32 -8.92
C GLN A 97 6.15 -6.84 -9.28
N ASP A 98 4.94 -6.39 -9.62
CA ASP A 98 4.68 -4.96 -9.90
C ASP A 98 4.88 -4.11 -8.64
N HIS A 99 4.44 -4.59 -7.48
CA HIS A 99 4.67 -3.90 -6.21
C HIS A 99 6.17 -3.82 -5.88
N ASP A 100 6.93 -4.87 -6.15
CA ASP A 100 8.38 -4.90 -5.98
C ASP A 100 9.06 -3.91 -6.93
N TYR A 101 8.61 -3.85 -8.18
CA TYR A 101 9.07 -2.87 -9.15
C TYR A 101 8.75 -1.43 -8.71
N LEU A 102 7.53 -1.15 -8.27
CA LEU A 102 7.12 0.16 -7.72
C LEU A 102 8.06 0.58 -6.58
N VAL A 103 8.25 -0.29 -5.58
CA VAL A 103 9.05 0.03 -4.39
C VAL A 103 10.54 0.12 -4.71
N LYS A 104 11.10 -0.86 -5.43
CA LYS A 104 12.55 -0.96 -5.65
C LYS A 104 13.05 -0.12 -6.82
N LYS A 105 12.21 0.21 -7.80
CA LYS A 105 12.64 0.92 -9.02
C LYS A 105 12.04 2.31 -9.11
N VAL A 106 10.71 2.44 -9.00
CA VAL A 106 10.04 3.73 -9.21
C VAL A 106 10.29 4.65 -8.02
N MET A 107 9.98 4.22 -6.79
CA MET A 107 10.13 5.06 -5.60
C MET A 107 11.56 5.56 -5.37
N ARG A 108 12.58 4.72 -5.63
CA ARG A 108 13.98 5.12 -5.46
C ARG A 108 14.38 6.27 -6.38
N LYS A 109 13.79 6.36 -7.59
CA LYS A 109 14.05 7.46 -8.52
C LYS A 109 13.49 8.79 -8.03
N PHE A 110 12.50 8.78 -7.14
CA PHE A 110 11.97 10.00 -6.56
C PHE A 110 12.87 10.61 -5.48
N LYS A 111 13.81 9.84 -4.91
CA LYS A 111 14.62 10.32 -3.77
C LYS A 111 15.30 11.68 -4.01
N PRO A 112 16.04 11.91 -5.12
CA PRO A 112 16.69 13.20 -5.35
C PRO A 112 15.71 14.37 -5.39
N PHE A 113 14.52 14.12 -5.93
CA PHE A 113 13.45 15.11 -6.08
C PHE A 113 12.77 15.44 -4.75
N PHE A 114 12.58 14.46 -3.86
CA PHE A 114 12.05 14.72 -2.53
C PHE A 114 13.07 15.30 -1.55
N ASP A 115 14.36 15.01 -1.73
CA ASP A 115 15.44 15.59 -0.90
C ASP A 115 15.62 17.08 -1.20
N ASN A 116 15.43 17.51 -2.46
CA ASN A 116 15.51 18.93 -2.86
C ASN A 116 14.33 19.30 -3.78
N PRO A 117 13.16 19.62 -3.20
CA PRO A 117 11.95 19.82 -3.97
C PRO A 117 11.92 21.18 -4.68
N PRO A 118 11.49 21.25 -5.96
CA PRO A 118 11.17 22.53 -6.60
C PRO A 118 10.06 23.25 -5.83
N ASP A 119 10.19 24.56 -5.65
CA ASP A 119 9.24 25.38 -4.87
C ASP A 119 7.81 25.25 -5.41
N GLU A 120 7.66 25.15 -6.73
CA GLU A 120 6.37 25.01 -7.42
C GLU A 120 5.64 23.70 -7.06
N LEU A 121 6.36 22.70 -6.56
CA LEU A 121 5.85 21.37 -6.26
C LEU A 121 5.78 21.08 -4.76
N ALA A 122 6.27 21.99 -3.91
CA ALA A 122 6.37 21.79 -2.46
C ALA A 122 5.05 21.36 -1.81
N LEU A 123 3.93 22.05 -2.14
CA LEU A 123 2.61 21.71 -1.58
C LEU A 123 2.11 20.34 -2.07
N SER A 124 2.21 20.07 -3.37
CA SER A 124 1.77 18.78 -3.95
C SER A 124 2.60 17.61 -3.40
N MET A 125 3.89 17.82 -3.13
CA MET A 125 4.73 16.83 -2.46
C MET A 125 4.35 16.60 -1.01
N GLN A 126 4.02 17.66 -0.27
CA GLN A 126 3.54 17.53 1.10
C GLN A 126 2.26 16.70 1.15
N ASN A 127 1.32 16.96 0.23
CA ASN A 127 0.09 16.19 0.11
C ASN A 127 0.36 14.73 -0.25
N PHE A 128 1.28 14.48 -1.19
CA PHE A 128 1.69 13.12 -1.55
C PHE A 128 2.27 12.37 -0.34
N ARG A 129 3.19 13.01 0.41
CA ARG A 129 3.79 12.45 1.63
C ARG A 129 2.73 12.11 2.68
N GLN A 130 1.76 13.00 2.89
CA GLN A 130 0.66 12.76 3.82
C GLN A 130 -0.22 11.59 3.36
N ALA A 131 -0.61 11.56 2.08
CA ALA A 131 -1.39 10.46 1.51
C ALA A 131 -0.65 9.12 1.61
N PHE A 132 0.66 9.14 1.39
CA PHE A 132 1.52 7.97 1.55
C PHE A 132 1.51 7.49 3.01
N ALA A 133 1.70 8.38 3.98
CA ALA A 133 1.65 8.03 5.39
C ALA A 133 0.29 7.42 5.80
N ILE A 134 -0.82 8.06 5.37
CA ILE A 134 -2.19 7.59 5.60
C ILE A 134 -2.43 6.21 4.98
N MET A 135 -1.85 5.94 3.80
CA MET A 135 -1.96 4.65 3.14
C MET A 135 -1.30 3.54 3.96
N TYR A 136 -0.12 3.76 4.55
CA TYR A 136 0.48 2.80 5.49
C TYR A 136 -0.34 2.64 6.76
N ASP A 137 -0.84 3.74 7.32
CA ASP A 137 -1.68 3.67 8.53
C ASP A 137 -2.97 2.90 8.28
N SER A 138 -3.53 3.02 7.07
CA SER A 138 -4.71 2.26 6.65
C SER A 138 -4.40 0.78 6.44
N HIS A 139 -3.22 0.44 5.90
CA HIS A 139 -2.77 -0.94 5.80
C HIS A 139 -2.57 -1.55 7.18
N LYS A 140 -1.84 -0.84 8.05
CA LYS A 140 -1.60 -1.25 9.44
C LYS A 140 -2.91 -1.47 10.18
N TYR A 141 -3.88 -0.57 10.05
CA TYR A 141 -5.19 -0.70 10.68
C TYR A 141 -5.87 -2.03 10.35
N VAL A 142 -5.78 -2.51 9.10
CA VAL A 142 -6.35 -3.80 8.70
C VAL A 142 -5.57 -4.96 9.32
N CYS A 143 -4.24 -4.86 9.37
CA CYS A 143 -3.41 -5.83 10.08
C CYS A 143 -3.77 -5.89 11.57
N ASP A 144 -3.80 -4.75 12.26
CA ASP A 144 -4.16 -4.61 13.68
C ASP A 144 -5.56 -5.18 13.96
N LYS A 145 -6.52 -4.90 13.07
CA LYS A 145 -7.91 -5.36 13.23
C LYS A 145 -7.99 -6.89 13.29
N PHE A 146 -7.19 -7.59 12.49
CA PHE A 146 -7.21 -9.04 12.39
C PHE A 146 -6.10 -9.74 13.19
N GLU A 147 -5.19 -8.97 13.76
CA GLU A 147 -4.13 -9.45 14.64
C GLU A 147 -4.68 -9.84 16.01
N GLY A 148 -4.96 -11.14 16.16
CA GLY A 148 -5.06 -11.78 17.48
C GLY A 148 -3.69 -12.11 18.10
N GLY A 149 -2.65 -11.30 17.84
CA GLY A 149 -1.26 -11.58 18.27
C GLY A 149 -0.53 -12.67 17.46
N GLN A 150 -0.92 -12.86 16.20
CA GLN A 150 -0.42 -13.95 15.37
C GLN A 150 0.75 -13.50 14.47
N PRO A 151 1.76 -14.35 14.22
CA PRO A 151 2.90 -14.04 13.36
C PRO A 151 2.49 -13.64 11.94
N SER A 152 3.28 -12.78 11.31
CA SER A 152 3.08 -12.42 9.91
C SER A 152 3.13 -13.65 8.99
N LEU A 153 2.12 -13.82 8.13
CA LEU A 153 2.07 -14.90 7.14
C LEU A 153 3.28 -14.91 6.18
N LEU A 154 3.91 -13.74 5.98
CA LEU A 154 5.10 -13.60 5.12
C LEU A 154 6.37 -14.18 5.75
N MET A 155 6.40 -14.38 7.07
CA MET A 155 7.61 -14.74 7.81
C MET A 155 7.49 -16.10 8.53
N GLY A 156 6.34 -16.78 8.41
CA GLY A 156 6.10 -18.07 9.05
C GLY A 156 5.84 -17.98 10.56
N GLU A 157 5.65 -19.15 11.19
CA GLU A 157 5.27 -19.26 12.61
C GLU A 157 6.37 -18.80 13.59
N GLU A 158 7.63 -18.72 13.15
CA GLU A 158 8.76 -18.28 13.97
C GLU A 158 8.96 -16.75 14.02
N ALA A 159 8.09 -15.97 13.36
CA ALA A 159 8.29 -14.53 13.27
C ALA A 159 8.14 -13.84 14.63
N GLN A 160 9.17 -13.10 15.05
CA GLN A 160 9.17 -12.30 16.28
C GLN A 160 8.36 -10.99 16.15
N LYS A 161 7.96 -10.61 14.93
CA LYS A 161 7.23 -9.37 14.65
C LYS A 161 5.86 -9.65 14.09
N THR A 162 4.89 -8.87 14.52
CA THR A 162 3.54 -8.88 13.94
C THR A 162 3.54 -8.29 12.52
N ALA A 163 2.49 -8.53 11.74
CA ALA A 163 2.34 -7.90 10.44
C ALA A 163 2.26 -6.37 10.57
N ALA A 164 1.56 -5.84 11.57
CA ALA A 164 1.48 -4.41 11.85
C ALA A 164 2.86 -3.78 12.15
N GLU A 165 3.68 -4.43 12.97
CA GLU A 165 5.05 -3.98 13.28
C GLU A 165 5.96 -3.99 12.03
N MET A 166 5.74 -4.95 11.13
CA MET A 166 6.42 -5.01 9.84
C MET A 166 5.98 -3.88 8.91
N ILE A 167 4.67 -3.59 8.84
CA ILE A 167 4.14 -2.45 8.07
C ILE A 167 4.70 -1.13 8.61
N ASP A 168 4.81 -0.96 9.92
CA ASP A 168 5.44 0.21 10.53
C ASP A 168 6.92 0.32 10.15
N THR A 169 7.65 -0.80 10.15
CA THR A 169 9.05 -0.82 9.70
C THR A 169 9.18 -0.41 8.23
N PHE A 170 8.29 -0.90 7.36
CA PHE A 170 8.27 -0.50 5.95
C PHE A 170 7.87 0.97 5.76
N LYS A 171 6.88 1.46 6.50
CA LYS A 171 6.48 2.87 6.50
C LYS A 171 7.69 3.75 6.78
N ARG A 172 8.39 3.50 7.89
CA ARG A 172 9.57 4.29 8.28
C ARG A 172 10.64 4.32 7.19
N ASN A 173 11.04 3.15 6.69
CA ASN A 173 12.08 3.05 5.67
C ASN A 173 11.70 3.77 4.37
N ARG A 174 10.41 3.72 3.98
CA ARG A 174 9.93 4.31 2.75
C ARG A 174 9.68 5.82 2.88
N MET A 175 9.34 6.31 4.06
CA MET A 175 9.25 7.75 4.34
C MET A 175 10.60 8.45 4.25
N LEU A 176 11.69 7.75 4.61
CA LEU A 176 13.06 8.25 4.39
C LEU A 176 13.41 8.44 2.91
N VAL A 177 12.84 7.60 2.02
CA VAL A 177 13.00 7.77 0.56
C VAL A 177 12.27 9.02 0.08
N LEU A 178 11.20 9.42 0.76
CA LEU A 178 10.41 10.63 0.45
C LEU A 178 10.93 11.88 1.18
N GLY A 179 12.15 11.85 1.71
CA GLY A 179 12.80 13.01 2.32
C GLY A 179 12.16 13.49 3.62
N ILE A 180 11.39 12.63 4.32
CA ILE A 180 10.87 12.95 5.65
C ILE A 180 11.81 12.32 6.69
N PRO A 181 12.58 13.14 7.45
CA PRO A 181 13.31 12.64 8.60
C PRO A 181 12.31 12.19 9.68
N MET A 182 12.55 11.02 10.25
CA MET A 182 11.81 10.55 11.41
C MET A 182 12.35 11.25 12.66
N SER A 183 11.50 11.97 13.38
CA SER A 183 11.74 12.40 14.76
C SER A 183 11.64 11.23 15.73
#